data_AF-A0AAD6UFC0-F1
#
_entry.id   AF-A0AAD6UFC0-F1
#
_cell.length_a   1.000
_cell.length_b   1.000
_cell.length_c   1.000
_cell.angle_alpha   90.00
_cell.angle_beta   90.00
_cell.angle_gamma   90.00
#
_symmetry.space_group_name_H-M   'P 1'
#
loop_
_entity.id
_entity.type
_entity.pdbx_description
1 polymer ?
#
loop_
_entity_poly.entity_id
_entity_poly.type
_entity_poly.pdbx_seq_one_letter_code
_entity_poly.pdbx_strand_id
1 'polypeptide(L)'
;MLSLGPGSACDVCLEPFGTELRAPCSIPCGHVFCVSCLQHIARQNCPLCRTPFEARNTIRLHLDLDNIRAPSSTDELVASSSSDDAARQLQQRITNVAVDGATEAQTTQLTDECKSFLDTVPRAMYTDLRTAYKMLSYMCHVKRIYVEQGRNMNQLTREVDRLKAAIEVLKIEKRRMEQACQTISAERDQLAGDCQKLHDDVDKAEAQILLVTE
;
A
#
# COMPACT_ATOMS: atom_id res chain seq x y z
N MET A 1 -12.09 11.79 -30.21
CA MET A 1 -12.03 11.29 -28.81
C MET A 1 -11.15 10.05 -28.84
N LEU A 2 -10.06 9.97 -28.08
CA LEU A 2 -9.20 8.79 -28.13
C LEU A 2 -9.92 7.59 -27.50
N SER A 3 -10.41 6.66 -28.32
CA SER A 3 -10.96 5.40 -27.86
C SER A 3 -9.83 4.38 -27.70
N LEU A 4 -9.66 3.81 -26.52
CA LEU A 4 -8.67 2.74 -26.29
C LEU A 4 -9.28 1.38 -26.69
N GLY A 5 -9.41 1.14 -27.99
CA GLY A 5 -10.06 -0.06 -28.56
C GLY A 5 -9.57 -0.40 -29.97
N PRO A 6 -10.00 -1.55 -30.56
CA PRO A 6 -9.43 -2.10 -31.80
C PRO A 6 -9.51 -1.19 -33.02
N GLY A 7 -10.48 -0.29 -33.00
CA GLY A 7 -10.74 0.70 -34.04
C GLY A 7 -10.20 2.09 -33.70
N SER A 8 -9.26 2.23 -32.76
CA SER A 8 -8.66 3.52 -32.46
C SER A 8 -7.88 4.02 -33.68
N ALA A 9 -8.38 5.08 -34.31
CA ALA A 9 -7.84 5.63 -35.53
C ALA A 9 -7.63 7.15 -35.40
N CYS A 10 -6.75 7.68 -36.21
CA CYS A 10 -6.51 9.11 -36.27
C CYS A 10 -7.68 9.82 -36.96
N ASP A 11 -8.26 10.84 -36.32
CA ASP A 11 -9.39 11.61 -36.86
C ASP A 11 -9.07 12.43 -38.15
N VAL A 12 -7.80 12.44 -38.61
CA VAL A 12 -7.36 13.15 -39.83
C VAL A 12 -7.19 12.19 -41.01
N CYS A 13 -6.40 11.13 -40.85
CA CYS A 13 -6.17 10.16 -41.92
C CYS A 13 -7.09 8.94 -41.86
N LEU A 14 -7.86 8.79 -40.78
CA LEU A 14 -8.76 7.66 -40.49
C LEU A 14 -8.05 6.29 -40.44
N GLU A 15 -6.73 6.28 -40.37
CA GLU A 15 -5.94 5.06 -40.23
C GLU A 15 -5.76 4.67 -38.76
N PRO A 16 -5.70 3.37 -38.46
CA PRO A 16 -5.44 2.87 -37.11
C PRO A 16 -4.12 3.43 -36.54
N PHE A 17 -4.12 3.69 -35.23
CA PHE A 17 -2.88 4.01 -34.53
C PHE A 17 -1.96 2.79 -34.51
N GLY A 18 -0.66 3.05 -34.59
CA GLY A 18 0.39 2.03 -34.63
C GLY A 18 1.70 2.53 -34.05
N THR A 19 2.82 2.02 -34.54
CA THR A 19 4.16 2.48 -34.17
C THR A 19 4.68 3.56 -35.12
N GLU A 20 5.79 4.20 -34.74
CA GLU A 20 6.49 5.24 -35.52
C GLU A 20 5.58 6.34 -36.06
N LEU A 21 5.43 6.45 -37.39
CA LEU A 21 4.66 7.50 -38.05
C LEU A 21 3.15 7.43 -37.75
N ARG A 22 2.67 6.26 -37.32
CA ARG A 22 1.29 6.04 -36.88
C ARG A 22 1.12 6.09 -35.37
N ALA A 23 2.17 6.45 -34.63
CA ALA A 23 2.08 6.59 -33.18
C ALA A 23 1.11 7.72 -32.79
N PRO A 24 0.19 7.46 -31.84
CA PRO A 24 -0.74 8.47 -31.35
C PRO A 24 0.03 9.56 -30.59
N CYS A 25 -0.30 10.81 -30.85
CA CYS A 25 0.30 11.97 -30.22
C CYS A 25 -0.78 12.91 -29.72
N SER A 26 -0.70 13.29 -28.45
CA SER A 26 -1.58 14.29 -27.85
C SER A 26 -1.01 15.69 -28.07
N ILE A 27 -1.88 16.64 -28.40
CA ILE A 27 -1.57 18.07 -28.45
C ILE A 27 -2.17 18.78 -27.22
N PRO A 28 -1.78 20.02 -26.88
CA PRO A 28 -2.18 20.69 -25.62
C PRO A 28 -3.68 20.79 -25.35
N CYS A 29 -4.52 20.81 -26.39
CA CYS A 29 -5.97 20.83 -26.22
C CYS A 29 -6.58 19.45 -25.88
N GLY A 30 -5.77 18.38 -25.81
CA GLY A 30 -6.19 17.02 -25.47
C GLY A 30 -6.65 16.15 -26.65
N HIS A 31 -6.65 16.68 -27.88
CA HIS A 31 -6.93 15.87 -29.08
C HIS A 31 -5.72 15.07 -29.51
N VAL A 32 -5.96 13.91 -30.13
CA VAL A 32 -4.92 12.92 -30.46
C VAL A 32 -4.90 12.66 -31.96
N PHE A 33 -3.72 12.75 -32.56
CA PHE A 33 -3.49 12.51 -33.99
C PHE A 33 -2.22 11.67 -34.18
N CYS A 34 -2.04 11.03 -35.34
CA CYS A 34 -0.79 10.30 -35.58
C CYS A 34 0.38 11.28 -35.85
N VAL A 35 1.61 10.83 -35.58
CA VAL A 35 2.84 11.60 -35.86
C VAL A 35 2.84 12.16 -37.29
N SER A 36 2.52 11.32 -38.28
CA SER A 36 2.48 11.72 -39.68
C SER A 36 1.51 12.88 -39.91
N CYS A 37 0.28 12.80 -39.38
CA CYS A 37 -0.69 13.88 -39.55
C CYS A 37 -0.23 15.17 -38.87
N LEU A 38 0.35 15.10 -37.67
CA LEU A 38 0.86 16.30 -36.98
C LEU A 38 1.98 17.00 -37.75
N GLN A 39 2.85 16.24 -38.44
CA GLN A 39 3.93 16.81 -39.26
C GLN A 39 3.42 17.52 -40.52
N HIS A 40 2.27 17.12 -41.06
CA HIS A 40 1.70 17.67 -42.30
C HIS A 40 0.61 18.73 -42.06
N ILE A 41 0.34 19.09 -40.80
CA ILE A 41 -0.59 20.17 -40.47
C ILE A 41 0.08 21.52 -40.79
N ALA A 42 -0.39 22.17 -41.86
CA ALA A 42 0.19 23.42 -42.36
C ALA A 42 0.01 24.62 -41.39
N ARG A 43 -1.07 24.63 -40.60
CA ARG A 43 -1.34 25.65 -39.57
C ARG A 43 -1.47 24.93 -38.25
N GLN A 44 -0.63 25.27 -37.27
CA GLN A 44 -0.58 24.59 -35.96
C GLN A 44 -1.84 24.86 -35.11
N ASN A 45 -3.01 24.51 -35.63
CA ASN A 45 -4.31 24.57 -35.00
C ASN A 45 -4.91 23.18 -34.99
N CYS A 46 -5.53 22.80 -33.88
CA CYS A 46 -6.19 21.51 -33.77
C CYS A 46 -7.26 21.32 -34.87
N PRO A 47 -7.23 20.22 -35.65
CA PRO A 47 -8.27 19.92 -36.65
C PRO A 47 -9.70 19.82 -36.10
N LEU A 48 -9.85 19.49 -34.80
CA LEU A 48 -11.15 19.24 -34.18
C LEU A 48 -11.73 20.47 -33.47
N CYS A 49 -10.95 21.14 -32.61
CA CYS A 49 -11.42 22.30 -31.84
C CYS A 49 -10.78 23.63 -32.23
N ARG A 50 -9.87 23.64 -33.22
CA ARG A 50 -9.19 24.83 -33.76
C ARG A 50 -8.30 25.59 -32.78
N THR A 51 -8.10 25.08 -31.57
CA THR A 51 -7.14 25.64 -30.59
C THR A 51 -5.73 25.64 -31.18
N PRO A 52 -5.01 26.79 -31.15
CA PRO A 52 -3.63 26.84 -31.60
C PRO A 52 -2.74 26.01 -30.67
N PHE A 53 -1.71 25.40 -31.23
CA PHE A 53 -0.71 24.62 -30.51
C PHE A 53 0.68 24.85 -31.09
N GLU A 54 1.70 24.40 -30.38
CA GLU A 54 3.08 24.41 -30.88
C GLU A 54 3.57 22.99 -31.07
N ALA A 55 4.31 22.73 -32.16
CA ALA A 55 4.83 21.39 -32.46
C ALA A 55 5.73 20.82 -31.35
N ARG A 56 6.43 21.68 -30.59
CA ARG A 56 7.26 21.25 -29.44
C ARG A 56 6.45 20.74 -28.25
N ASN A 57 5.16 21.07 -28.17
CA ASN A 57 4.27 20.69 -27.06
C ASN A 57 3.43 19.45 -27.40
N THR A 58 3.82 18.69 -28.43
CA THR A 58 3.17 17.42 -28.77
C THR A 58 3.81 16.28 -28.00
N ILE A 59 2.99 15.44 -27.36
CA ILE A 59 3.46 14.32 -26.55
C ILE A 59 3.11 13.01 -27.27
N ARG A 60 4.12 12.21 -27.63
CA ARG A 60 3.93 10.86 -28.17
C ARG A 60 3.40 9.95 -27.06
N LEU A 61 2.28 9.30 -27.31
CA LEU A 61 1.64 8.37 -26.37
C LEU A 61 2.14 6.95 -26.65
N HIS A 62 2.65 6.28 -25.62
CA HIS A 62 3.02 4.87 -25.69
C HIS A 62 1.82 4.01 -25.30
N LEU A 63 1.14 3.45 -26.30
CA LEU A 63 -0.01 2.56 -26.12
C LEU A 63 0.38 1.14 -26.54
N ASP A 64 0.01 0.15 -25.74
CA ASP A 64 0.14 -1.27 -26.07
C ASP A 64 -1.01 -1.66 -27.03
N LEU A 65 -0.86 -1.31 -28.31
CA LEU A 65 -1.85 -1.50 -29.37
C LEU A 65 -1.95 -2.95 -29.86
N ASP A 66 -0.93 -3.78 -29.56
CA ASP A 66 -0.87 -5.19 -29.98
C ASP A 66 -1.92 -6.06 -29.25
N ASN A 67 -2.47 -5.59 -28.13
CA ASN A 67 -3.59 -6.24 -27.42
C ASN A 67 -4.96 -5.95 -28.05
N ILE A 68 -5.03 -5.23 -29.18
CA ILE A 68 -6.29 -4.69 -29.67
C ILE A 68 -6.55 -4.95 -31.17
N ARG A 69 -5.83 -5.85 -31.84
CA ARG A 69 -6.12 -6.20 -33.24
C ARG A 69 -7.29 -7.20 -33.30
N ALA A 70 -8.32 -6.91 -34.09
CA ALA A 70 -9.40 -7.86 -34.35
C ALA A 70 -8.83 -9.14 -35.01
N PRO A 71 -9.29 -10.35 -34.62
CA PRO A 71 -8.77 -11.59 -35.18
C PRO A 71 -9.15 -11.66 -36.67
N SER A 72 -8.15 -11.52 -37.54
CA SER A 72 -8.25 -11.87 -38.95
C SER A 72 -8.46 -13.38 -39.06
N SER A 73 -9.53 -13.74 -39.73
CA SER A 73 -10.05 -15.09 -39.94
C SER A 73 -9.08 -15.94 -40.75
N THR A 74 -9.22 -17.27 -40.57
CA THR A 74 -8.66 -18.40 -41.35
C THR A 74 -7.30 -18.96 -40.89
N ASP A 75 -7.30 -19.82 -39.84
CA ASP A 75 -6.52 -21.09 -39.81
C ASP A 75 -6.65 -21.96 -38.52
N GLU A 76 -7.41 -21.57 -37.47
CA GLU A 76 -7.30 -22.20 -36.13
C GLU A 76 -8.45 -23.13 -35.68
N LEU A 77 -8.76 -24.22 -36.40
CA LEU A 77 -9.93 -25.06 -36.04
C LEU A 77 -9.64 -26.37 -35.27
N VAL A 78 -8.38 -26.70 -34.96
CA VAL A 78 -8.05 -28.02 -34.34
C VAL A 78 -7.31 -27.94 -32.99
N ALA A 79 -6.59 -26.86 -32.68
CA ALA A 79 -5.90 -26.68 -31.39
C ALA A 79 -6.71 -25.88 -30.35
N SER A 80 -7.80 -25.24 -30.79
CA SER A 80 -8.65 -24.34 -30.01
C SER A 80 -9.57 -25.08 -29.02
N SER A 81 -10.03 -26.29 -29.34
CA SER A 81 -11.01 -27.01 -28.51
C SER A 81 -10.50 -27.40 -27.11
N SER A 82 -9.25 -27.88 -26.98
CA SER A 82 -8.71 -28.26 -25.66
C SER A 82 -8.39 -27.06 -24.77
N SER A 83 -7.91 -25.96 -25.39
CA SER A 83 -7.65 -24.70 -24.69
C SER A 83 -8.96 -24.03 -24.27
N ASP A 84 -10.01 -24.13 -25.08
CA ASP A 84 -11.34 -23.62 -24.77
C ASP A 84 -12.00 -24.40 -23.61
N ASP A 85 -11.87 -25.72 -23.59
CA ASP A 85 -12.37 -26.54 -22.48
C ASP A 85 -11.64 -26.23 -21.17
N ALA A 86 -10.31 -26.09 -21.21
CA ALA A 86 -9.52 -25.68 -20.05
C ALA A 86 -9.92 -24.28 -19.55
N ALA A 87 -10.10 -23.31 -20.46
CA ALA A 87 -10.54 -21.96 -20.11
C ALA A 87 -11.93 -21.96 -19.45
N ARG A 88 -12.87 -22.76 -19.98
CA ARG A 88 -14.22 -22.92 -19.40
C ARG A 88 -14.18 -23.52 -18.01
N GLN A 89 -13.35 -24.54 -17.79
CA GLN A 89 -13.19 -25.17 -16.47
C GLN A 89 -12.61 -24.20 -15.43
N LEU A 90 -11.59 -23.42 -15.82
CA LEU A 90 -11.02 -22.39 -14.94
C LEU A 90 -12.05 -21.30 -14.62
N GLN A 91 -12.80 -20.83 -15.62
CA GLN A 91 -13.86 -19.84 -15.44
C GLN A 91 -14.92 -20.34 -14.45
N GLN A 92 -15.37 -21.60 -14.61
CA GLN A 92 -16.37 -22.20 -13.72
C GLN A 92 -15.86 -22.30 -12.28
N ARG A 93 -14.58 -22.66 -12.09
CA ARG A 93 -13.98 -22.72 -10.76
C ARG A 93 -13.89 -21.34 -10.11
N ILE A 94 -13.57 -20.29 -10.86
CA ILE A 94 -13.62 -18.92 -10.34
C ILE A 94 -15.03 -18.54 -9.91
N THR A 95 -16.05 -18.89 -10.70
CA THR A 95 -17.45 -18.66 -10.34
C THR A 95 -17.83 -19.38 -9.04
N ASN A 96 -17.41 -20.64 -8.87
CA ASN A 96 -17.71 -21.40 -7.64
C ASN A 96 -17.07 -20.76 -6.40
N VAL A 97 -15.89 -20.14 -6.52
CA VAL A 97 -15.31 -19.36 -5.40
C VAL A 97 -16.25 -18.25 -4.94
N ALA A 98 -16.96 -17.59 -5.86
CA ALA A 98 -17.90 -16.52 -5.53
C ALA A 98 -19.22 -17.03 -4.95
N VAL A 99 -19.67 -18.23 -5.34
CA VAL A 99 -20.96 -18.81 -4.93
C VAL A 99 -20.84 -19.60 -3.63
N ASP A 100 -19.89 -20.54 -3.57
CA ASP A 100 -19.75 -21.50 -2.48
C ASP A 100 -18.68 -21.08 -1.46
N GLY A 101 -17.90 -20.05 -1.79
CA GLY A 101 -16.71 -19.69 -1.04
C GLY A 101 -15.55 -20.65 -1.29
N ALA A 102 -14.35 -20.26 -0.84
CA ALA A 102 -13.17 -21.10 -0.95
C ALA A 102 -12.19 -20.84 0.19
N THR A 103 -11.38 -21.86 0.50
CA THR A 103 -10.24 -21.73 1.40
C THR A 103 -9.09 -20.96 0.75
N GLU A 104 -8.21 -20.38 1.56
CA GLU A 104 -7.05 -19.63 1.05
C GLU A 104 -6.14 -20.50 0.16
N ALA A 105 -5.93 -21.77 0.52
CA ALA A 105 -5.16 -22.72 -0.26
C ALA A 105 -5.80 -22.96 -1.64
N GLN A 106 -7.12 -23.22 -1.68
CA GLN A 106 -7.86 -23.41 -2.93
C GLN A 106 -7.82 -22.17 -3.83
N THR A 107 -7.95 -20.98 -3.23
CA THR A 107 -7.94 -19.72 -4.00
C THR A 107 -6.56 -19.42 -4.57
N THR A 108 -5.49 -19.72 -3.81
CA THR A 108 -4.10 -19.55 -4.24
C THR A 108 -3.77 -20.52 -5.36
N GLN A 109 -4.09 -21.81 -5.18
CA GLN A 109 -3.91 -22.83 -6.21
C GLN A 109 -4.63 -22.46 -7.50
N LEU A 110 -5.90 -22.04 -7.42
CA LEU A 110 -6.67 -21.62 -8.59
C LEU A 110 -6.03 -20.40 -9.28
N THR A 111 -5.50 -19.45 -8.53
CA THR A 111 -4.79 -18.29 -9.07
C THR A 111 -3.53 -18.73 -9.83
N ASP A 112 -2.74 -19.65 -9.27
CA ASP A 112 -1.52 -20.16 -9.92
C ASP A 112 -1.81 -20.97 -11.19
N GLU A 113 -2.87 -21.78 -11.17
CA GLU A 113 -3.33 -22.53 -12.34
C GLU A 113 -3.85 -21.61 -13.44
N CYS A 114 -4.66 -20.60 -13.08
CA CYS A 114 -5.11 -19.58 -14.03
C CYS A 114 -3.93 -18.84 -14.65
N LYS A 115 -2.94 -18.43 -13.84
CA LYS A 115 -1.74 -17.76 -14.34
C LYS A 115 -0.98 -18.65 -15.32
N SER A 116 -0.72 -19.89 -14.93
CA SER A 116 0.04 -20.85 -15.75
C SER A 116 -0.63 -21.10 -17.10
N PHE A 117 -1.96 -21.25 -17.13
CA PHE A 117 -2.72 -21.38 -18.37
C PHE A 117 -2.73 -20.09 -19.19
N LEU A 118 -2.95 -18.94 -18.54
CA LEU A 118 -3.04 -17.64 -19.22
C LEU A 118 -1.69 -17.14 -19.76
N ASP A 119 -0.58 -17.67 -19.25
CA ASP A 119 0.78 -17.39 -19.74
C ASP A 119 1.13 -18.23 -20.99
N THR A 120 0.47 -19.37 -21.22
CA THR A 120 0.70 -20.22 -22.42
C THR A 120 -0.13 -19.78 -23.63
N VAL A 121 -1.19 -19.00 -23.42
CA VAL A 121 -2.09 -18.53 -24.49
C VAL A 121 -1.91 -17.03 -24.76
N PRO A 122 -2.11 -16.55 -26.00
CA PRO A 122 -1.98 -15.13 -26.33
C PRO A 122 -2.85 -14.23 -25.45
N ARG A 123 -2.36 -13.02 -25.15
CA ARG A 123 -3.03 -12.07 -24.24
C ARG A 123 -4.42 -11.63 -24.70
N ALA A 124 -4.68 -11.66 -26.01
CA ALA A 124 -5.96 -11.33 -26.61
C ALA A 124 -7.04 -12.42 -26.41
N MET A 125 -6.65 -13.65 -26.08
CA MET A 125 -7.59 -14.74 -25.83
C MET A 125 -8.07 -14.74 -24.38
N TYR A 126 -9.32 -15.20 -24.20
CA TYR A 126 -9.97 -15.40 -22.90
C TYR A 126 -9.96 -14.15 -22.00
N THR A 127 -10.32 -12.99 -22.55
CA THR A 127 -10.31 -11.69 -21.85
C THR A 127 -11.14 -11.69 -20.57
N ASP A 128 -12.27 -12.39 -20.58
CA ASP A 128 -13.16 -12.46 -19.42
C ASP A 128 -12.52 -13.29 -18.29
N LEU A 129 -11.87 -14.40 -18.66
CA LEU A 129 -11.09 -15.21 -17.73
C LEU A 129 -9.90 -14.44 -17.17
N ARG A 130 -9.19 -13.68 -18.01
CA ARG A 130 -8.10 -12.80 -17.55
C ARG A 130 -8.59 -11.74 -16.57
N THR A 131 -9.76 -11.16 -16.82
CA THR A 131 -10.38 -10.16 -15.93
C THR A 131 -10.79 -10.79 -14.61
N ALA A 132 -11.47 -11.93 -14.66
CA ALA A 132 -11.89 -12.68 -13.48
C ALA A 132 -10.68 -13.14 -12.64
N TYR A 133 -9.63 -13.65 -13.27
CA TYR A 133 -8.36 -14.00 -12.66
C TYR A 133 -7.71 -12.79 -11.95
N LYS A 134 -7.65 -11.63 -12.61
CA LYS A 134 -7.07 -10.41 -12.02
C LYS A 134 -7.86 -9.96 -10.79
N MET A 135 -9.19 -10.00 -10.85
CA MET A 135 -10.05 -9.70 -9.71
C MET A 135 -9.80 -10.68 -8.56
N LEU A 136 -9.74 -11.98 -8.85
CA LEU A 136 -9.45 -13.01 -7.86
C LEU A 136 -8.08 -12.81 -7.21
N SER A 137 -7.04 -12.57 -8.03
CA SER A 137 -5.68 -12.30 -7.56
C SER A 137 -5.61 -11.08 -6.66
N TYR A 138 -6.30 -9.99 -7.04
CA TYR A 138 -6.42 -8.79 -6.23
C TYR A 138 -7.13 -9.09 -4.90
N MET A 139 -8.25 -9.82 -4.92
CA MET A 139 -8.95 -10.22 -3.70
C MET A 139 -8.06 -11.05 -2.76
N CYS A 140 -7.29 -12.00 -3.30
CA CYS A 140 -6.32 -12.77 -2.52
C CYS A 140 -5.24 -11.89 -1.89
N HIS A 141 -4.73 -10.90 -2.63
CA HIS A 141 -3.76 -9.94 -2.13
C HIS A 141 -4.33 -9.09 -0.99
N VAL A 142 -5.52 -8.51 -1.19
CA VAL A 142 -6.22 -7.69 -0.19
C VAL A 142 -6.50 -8.50 1.08
N LYS A 143 -6.99 -9.74 0.93
CA LYS A 143 -7.23 -10.64 2.06
C LYS A 143 -5.95 -10.88 2.87
N ARG A 144 -4.81 -11.10 2.21
CA ARG A 144 -3.52 -11.31 2.87
C ARG A 144 -3.10 -10.09 3.69
N ILE A 145 -3.18 -8.90 3.10
CA ILE A 145 -2.91 -7.63 3.80
C ILE A 145 -3.82 -7.48 5.01
N TYR A 146 -5.11 -7.74 4.86
CA TYR A 146 -6.07 -7.61 5.95
C TYR A 146 -5.76 -8.57 7.11
N VAL A 147 -5.44 -9.83 6.80
CA VAL A 147 -5.05 -10.82 7.81
C VAL A 147 -3.75 -10.40 8.52
N GLU A 148 -2.77 -9.88 7.78
CA GLU A 148 -1.52 -9.36 8.33
C GLU A 148 -1.74 -8.15 9.24
N GLN A 149 -2.55 -7.19 8.81
CA GLN A 149 -2.96 -6.05 9.63
C GLN A 149 -3.67 -6.49 10.91
N GLY A 150 -4.54 -7.51 10.84
CA GLY A 150 -5.18 -8.11 12.01
C GLY A 150 -4.17 -8.72 12.98
N ARG A 151 -3.14 -9.41 12.48
CA ARG A 151 -2.05 -9.95 13.32
C ARG A 151 -1.26 -8.82 13.99
N ASN A 152 -0.93 -7.77 13.25
CA ASN A 152 -0.20 -6.60 13.77
C ASN A 152 -1.01 -5.87 14.85
N MET A 153 -2.32 -5.68 14.63
CA MET A 153 -3.22 -5.08 15.62
C MET A 153 -3.29 -5.91 16.91
N ASN A 154 -3.37 -7.24 16.77
CA ASN A 154 -3.36 -8.14 17.92
C ASN A 154 -2.03 -8.11 18.68
N GLN A 155 -0.90 -8.01 17.97
CA GLN A 155 0.41 -7.86 18.59
C GLN A 155 0.51 -6.54 19.35
N LEU A 156 0.12 -5.43 18.73
CA LEU A 156 0.17 -4.10 19.34
C LEU A 156 -0.73 -4.02 20.57
N THR A 157 -1.93 -4.62 20.50
CA THR A 157 -2.83 -4.74 21.66
C THR A 157 -2.15 -5.46 22.83
N ARG A 158 -1.48 -6.58 22.58
CA ARG A 158 -0.72 -7.31 23.62
C ARG A 158 0.43 -6.49 24.19
N GLU A 159 1.13 -5.71 23.36
CA GLU A 159 2.20 -4.83 23.83
C GLU A 159 1.66 -3.70 24.71
N VAL A 160 0.54 -3.10 24.32
CA VAL A 160 -0.16 -2.09 25.14
C VAL A 160 -0.54 -2.67 26.50
N ASP A 161 -1.09 -3.89 26.55
CA ASP A 161 -1.46 -4.53 27.81
C ASP A 161 -0.24 -4.83 28.69
N ARG A 162 0.87 -5.30 28.09
CA ARG A 162 2.14 -5.50 28.80
C ARG A 162 2.70 -4.20 29.38
N LEU A 163 2.71 -3.12 28.59
CA LEU A 163 3.21 -1.82 29.03
C LEU A 163 2.33 -1.24 30.14
N LYS A 164 1.00 -1.38 30.05
CA LYS A 164 0.08 -0.99 31.13
C LYS A 164 0.39 -1.73 32.42
N ALA A 165 0.60 -3.04 32.36
CA ALA A 165 0.96 -3.84 33.54
C ALA A 165 2.31 -3.39 34.13
N ALA A 166 3.32 -3.14 33.29
CA ALA A 166 4.62 -2.64 33.73
C ALA A 166 4.51 -1.26 34.40
N ILE A 167 3.70 -0.36 33.85
CA ILE A 167 3.43 0.96 34.44
C ILE A 167 2.80 0.82 35.82
N GLU A 168 1.85 -0.10 36.02
CA GLU A 168 1.25 -0.31 37.35
C GLU A 168 2.26 -0.84 38.37
N VAL A 169 3.15 -1.75 37.97
CA VAL A 169 4.25 -2.23 38.83
C VAL A 169 5.18 -1.07 39.22
N LEU A 170 5.64 -0.28 38.23
CA LEU A 170 6.52 0.86 38.48
C LEU A 170 5.85 1.92 39.37
N LYS A 171 4.53 2.13 39.25
CA LYS A 171 3.78 3.02 40.15
C LYS A 171 3.77 2.52 41.60
N ILE A 172 3.73 1.20 41.81
CA ILE A 172 3.80 0.62 43.15
C ILE A 172 5.21 0.78 43.72
N GLU A 173 6.24 0.47 42.93
CA GLU A 173 7.64 0.64 43.33
C GLU A 173 7.98 2.09 43.65
N LYS A 174 7.53 3.03 42.81
CA LYS A 174 7.67 4.47 43.06
C LYS A 174 7.07 4.86 44.41
N ARG A 175 5.84 4.42 44.71
CA ARG A 175 5.19 4.71 46.00
C ARG A 175 5.97 4.13 47.18
N ARG A 176 6.51 2.92 47.07
CA ARG A 176 7.35 2.32 48.10
C ARG A 176 8.62 3.12 48.34
N MET A 177 9.26 3.58 47.26
CA MET A 177 10.48 4.39 47.36
C MET A 177 10.19 5.76 47.99
N GLU A 178 9.08 6.40 47.62
CA GLU A 178 8.64 7.67 48.22
C GLU A 178 8.40 7.52 49.74
N GLN A 179 7.76 6.43 50.16
CA GLN A 179 7.58 6.12 51.59
C GLN A 179 8.91 5.90 52.31
N ALA A 180 9.84 5.15 51.72
CA ALA A 180 11.17 4.94 52.31
C ALA A 180 11.94 6.27 52.46
N CYS A 181 11.92 7.13 51.44
CA CYS A 181 12.52 8.47 51.52
C CYS A 181 11.89 9.34 52.61
N GLN A 182 10.56 9.27 52.80
CA GLN A 182 9.87 10.00 53.87
C GLN A 182 10.32 9.53 55.25
N THR A 183 10.42 8.21 55.48
CA THR A 183 10.92 7.65 56.74
C THR A 183 12.34 8.09 57.02
N ILE A 184 13.25 7.96 56.05
CA ILE A 184 14.65 8.37 56.19
C ILE A 184 14.76 9.88 56.47
N SER A 185 13.94 10.70 55.81
CA SER A 185 13.92 12.15 56.09
C SER A 185 13.49 12.45 57.53
N ALA A 186 12.46 11.77 58.03
CA ALA A 186 12.00 11.95 59.40
C ALA A 186 13.05 11.51 60.44
N GLU A 187 13.72 10.38 60.20
CA GLU A 187 14.82 9.90 61.06
C GLU A 187 16.00 10.90 61.07
N ARG A 188 16.37 11.45 59.90
CA ARG A 188 17.40 12.48 59.79
C ARG A 188 17.03 13.72 60.60
N ASP A 189 15.79 14.21 60.47
CA ASP A 189 15.34 15.42 61.16
C ASP A 189 15.29 15.21 62.68
N GLN A 190 14.90 14.02 63.13
CA GLN A 190 14.97 13.63 64.54
C GLN A 190 16.40 13.62 65.07
N LEU A 191 17.33 12.96 64.35
CA LEU A 191 18.75 12.92 64.72
C LEU A 191 19.37 14.32 64.75
N ALA A 192 19.04 15.18 63.79
CA ALA A 192 19.51 16.56 63.78
C ALA A 192 19.01 17.33 65.02
N GLY A 193 17.75 17.14 65.41
CA GLY A 193 17.19 17.73 66.64
C GLY A 193 17.88 17.22 67.91
N ASP A 194 18.22 15.94 67.97
CA ASP A 194 18.91 15.36 69.12
C ASP A 194 20.38 15.80 69.19
N CYS A 195 21.09 15.91 68.05
CA CYS A 195 22.42 16.52 67.98
C CYS A 195 22.41 17.97 68.48
N GLN A 196 21.38 18.76 68.12
CA GLN A 196 21.28 20.15 68.59
C GLN A 196 21.11 20.22 70.12
N LYS A 197 20.25 19.39 70.71
CA LYS A 197 20.09 19.35 72.18
C LYS A 197 21.38 18.96 72.89
N LEU A 198 22.07 17.94 72.38
CA LEU A 198 23.38 17.52 72.91
C LEU A 198 24.40 18.66 72.84
N HIS A 199 24.42 19.41 71.74
CA HIS A 199 25.27 20.59 71.60
C HIS A 199 24.95 21.66 72.65
N ASP A 200 23.67 22.01 72.80
CA ASP A 200 23.21 22.99 73.80
C ASP A 200 23.55 22.55 75.24
N ASP A 201 23.50 21.26 75.53
CA ASP A 201 23.82 20.72 76.86
C ASP A 201 25.33 20.69 77.14
N VAL A 202 26.15 20.43 76.11
CA VAL A 202 27.62 20.58 76.20
C VAL A 202 27.99 22.04 76.47
N ASP A 203 27.42 22.99 75.71
CA ASP A 203 27.69 24.43 75.90
C ASP A 203 27.33 24.90 77.33
N LYS A 204 26.21 24.43 77.87
CA LYS A 204 25.83 24.71 79.27
C LYS A 204 26.82 24.12 80.27
N ALA A 205 27.26 22.87 80.05
CA ALA A 205 28.22 22.22 80.94
C ALA A 205 29.59 22.94 80.92
N GLU A 206 30.05 23.36 79.74
CA GLU A 206 31.28 24.17 79.59
C GLU A 206 31.17 25.51 80.33
N ALA A 207 30.04 26.21 80.19
CA ALA A 207 29.80 27.47 80.91
C ALA A 207 29.78 27.28 82.44
N GLN A 208 29.22 26.17 82.94
CA GLN A 208 29.25 25.84 84.37
C GLN A 208 30.66 25.54 84.87
N ILE A 209 31.48 24.85 84.08
CA ILE A 209 32.89 24.57 84.45
C ILE A 209 33.68 25.87 84.56
N LEU A 210 33.51 26.80 83.62
CA LEU A 210 34.12 28.14 83.66
C LEU A 210 33.79 28.90 84.94
N LEU A 211 32.53 28.87 85.39
CA LEU A 211 32.10 29.53 86.64
C LEU A 211 32.69 28.92 87.93
N VAL A 212 33.12 27.66 87.90
CA VAL A 212 33.69 26.95 89.06
C VAL A 212 35.22 27.04 89.09
N THR A 213 35.85 27.47 88.00
CA THR A 213 37.31 27.55 87.83
C THR A 213 37.88 28.97 87.96
N GLU A 214 37.04 29.99 88.16
CA GLU A 214 37.38 31.35 88.62
C GLU A 214 37.23 31.51 90.13
#